data_AF-A0A923PW98-F1
#
_entry.id   AF-A0A923PW98-F1
#
_cell.length_a   1.000
_cell.length_b   1.000
_cell.length_c   1.000
_cell.angle_alpha   90.00
_cell.angle_beta   90.00
_cell.angle_gamma   90.00
#
_symmetry.space_group_name_H-M   'P 1'
#
loop_
_entity.id
_entity.type
_entity.pdbx_description
1 polymer ?
#
loop_
_entity_poly.entity_id
_entity_poly.type
_entity_poly.pdbx_seq_one_letter_code
_entity_poly.pdbx_strand_id
1 'polypeptide(L)' 'MRSLRLPLALLLAATALFTAGCATTTARVQPWERATLADYTMRPDRDPLALAMAEHVYFSRESATGGRGVGGSGCGCN' A
#
# COMPACT_ATOMS: atom_id res chain seq x y z
N MET A 1 -34.99 -29.13 -8.66
CA MET A 1 -33.51 -29.02 -8.60
C MET A 1 -32.88 -28.28 -9.79
N ARG A 2 -33.33 -28.47 -11.04
CA ARG A 2 -32.76 -27.77 -12.21
C ARG A 2 -33.10 -26.27 -12.27
N SER A 3 -34.28 -25.88 -11.78
CA SER A 3 -34.75 -24.48 -11.75
C SER A 3 -33.97 -23.56 -10.81
N LEU A 4 -33.33 -24.09 -9.77
CA LEU A 4 -32.51 -23.29 -8.82
C LEU A 4 -31.03 -23.18 -9.25
N ARG A 5 -30.58 -24.02 -10.19
CA ARG A 5 -29.19 -24.00 -10.71
C ARG A 5 -28.95 -22.86 -11.70
N LEU A 6 -29.96 -22.52 -12.50
CA LEU A 6 -29.94 -21.39 -13.44
C LEU A 6 -29.76 -20.02 -12.76
N PRO A 7 -30.57 -19.64 -11.74
CA PRO A 7 -30.39 -18.35 -11.07
C PRO A 7 -29.07 -18.29 -10.30
N LEU A 8 -28.62 -19.40 -9.69
CA LEU A 8 -27.33 -19.46 -9.00
C LEU A 8 -26.14 -19.28 -9.96
N ALA A 9 -26.19 -19.92 -11.13
CA ALA A 9 -25.16 -19.75 -12.16
C ALA A 9 -25.11 -18.32 -12.70
N LEU A 10 -26.28 -17.68 -12.87
CA LEU A 10 -26.35 -16.27 -13.30
C LEU A 10 -25.75 -15.32 -12.26
N LEU A 11 -26.02 -15.57 -10.98
CA LEU A 11 -25.48 -14.79 -9.86
C LEU A 11 -23.96 -14.89 -9.77
N LEU A 12 -23.43 -16.11 -9.90
CA LEU A 12 -21.97 -16.36 -9.93
C LEU A 12 -21.30 -15.66 -11.13
N ALA A 13 -21.90 -15.75 -12.31
CA ALA A 13 -21.38 -15.07 -13.51
C ALA A 13 -21.39 -13.54 -13.35
N ALA A 14 -22.44 -12.97 -12.76
CA ALA A 14 -22.51 -11.54 -12.47
C ALA A 14 -21.41 -11.10 -11.50
N THR A 15 -21.18 -11.82 -10.40
CA THR A 15 -20.12 -11.49 -9.44
C THR A 15 -18.71 -11.58 -10.03
N ALA A 16 -18.47 -12.51 -10.96
CA ALA A 16 -17.19 -12.61 -11.66
C ALA A 16 -16.95 -11.41 -12.59
N LEU A 17 -18.00 -10.91 -13.26
CA LEU A 17 -17.90 -9.72 -14.13
C LEU A 17 -17.57 -8.45 -13.34
N PHE A 18 -18.17 -8.27 -12.15
CA PHE A 18 -17.92 -7.07 -11.34
C PHE A 18 -16.51 -7.01 -10.75
N THR A 19 -15.86 -8.15 -10.51
CA THR A 19 -14.51 -8.18 -9.90
C THR A 19 -13.38 -8.20 -10.93
N ALA A 20 -13.67 -8.45 -12.21
CA ALA A 20 -12.67 -8.53 -13.28
C ALA A 20 -12.01 -7.17 -13.65
N GLY A 21 -12.57 -6.05 -13.22
CA GLY A 21 -12.10 -4.71 -13.60
C GLY A 21 -10.85 -4.20 -12.87
N CYS A 22 -10.52 -4.75 -11.69
CA CYS A 22 -9.47 -4.18 -10.83
C CYS A 22 -8.03 -4.55 -11.24
N ALA A 23 -7.83 -5.66 -11.95
CA ALA A 23 -6.48 -6.18 -12.21
C ALA A 23 -5.92 -5.83 -13.60
N THR A 24 -6.77 -5.60 -14.60
CA THR A 24 -6.36 -5.56 -16.02
C THR A 24 -6.28 -4.16 -16.62
N THR A 25 -6.87 -3.16 -15.96
CA THR A 25 -6.98 -1.78 -16.48
C THR A 25 -5.98 -0.80 -15.85
N THR A 26 -5.28 -1.19 -14.78
CA THR A 26 -4.13 -0.41 -14.32
C THR A 26 -3.01 -0.64 -15.31
N ALA A 27 -2.71 0.38 -16.12
CA ALA A 27 -1.56 0.37 -17.00
C ALA A 27 -0.32 0.00 -16.16
N ARG A 28 0.16 -1.25 -16.29
CA ARG A 28 1.36 -1.71 -15.61
C ARG A 28 2.55 -1.12 -16.35
N VAL A 29 2.75 0.17 -16.11
CA VAL A 29 3.86 0.99 -16.58
C VAL A 29 5.13 0.49 -15.89
N GLN A 30 6.20 0.33 -16.65
CA GLN A 30 7.49 -0.14 -16.15
C GLN A 30 7.98 0.84 -15.09
N PRO A 31 8.70 0.41 -14.04
CA PRO A 31 9.07 1.28 -12.92
C PRO A 31 9.76 2.59 -13.34
N TRP A 32 10.57 2.56 -14.40
CA TRP A 32 11.28 3.72 -14.94
C TRP A 32 10.41 4.66 -15.78
N GLU A 33 9.33 4.17 -16.39
CA GLU A 33 8.38 4.99 -17.14
C GLU A 33 7.55 5.89 -16.20
N ARG A 34 7.53 5.61 -14.89
CA ARG A 34 6.90 6.48 -13.88
C ARG A 34 7.69 7.76 -13.61
N ALA A 35 8.96 7.82 -14.02
CA ALA A 35 9.81 8.99 -13.80
C ALA A 35 9.26 10.25 -14.49
N THR A 36 8.54 10.11 -15.59
CA THR A 36 7.96 11.25 -16.33
C THR A 36 6.91 12.02 -15.52
N LEU A 37 6.23 11.37 -14.56
CA LEU A 37 5.25 12.00 -13.66
C LEU A 37 5.83 12.31 -12.26
N ALA A 38 7.07 11.91 -11.99
CA ALA A 38 7.68 12.14 -10.69
C ALA A 38 8.20 13.57 -10.60
N ASP A 39 7.69 14.34 -9.63
CA ASP A 39 8.16 15.70 -9.35
C ASP A 39 9.15 15.72 -8.17
N TYR A 40 10.02 16.74 -8.10
CA TYR A 40 10.91 16.95 -6.94
C TYR A 40 10.13 17.00 -5.62
N THR A 41 8.91 17.55 -5.65
CA THR A 41 7.99 17.60 -4.52
C THR A 41 7.37 16.26 -4.14
N MET A 42 7.66 15.16 -4.83
CA MET A 42 7.28 13.81 -4.40
C MET A 42 8.42 13.09 -3.70
N ARG A 43 9.62 13.69 -3.65
CA ARG A 43 10.77 13.10 -2.96
C ARG A 43 10.55 13.13 -1.44
N PRO A 44 10.63 11.97 -0.76
CA PRO A 44 10.46 11.90 0.70
C PRO A 44 11.64 12.51 1.45
N ASP A 45 12.81 12.59 0.81
CA ASP A 45 14.08 13.08 1.33
C ASP A 45 14.39 14.53 0.91
N ARG A 46 13.44 15.24 0.30
CA ARG A 46 13.68 16.59 -0.27
C ARG A 46 14.05 17.64 0.80
N ASP A 47 13.59 17.44 2.02
CA ASP A 47 13.75 18.36 3.14
C ASP A 47 14.26 17.57 4.36
N PRO A 48 15.53 17.76 4.76
CA PRO A 48 16.12 17.03 5.87
C PRO A 48 15.49 17.39 7.22
N LEU A 49 14.96 18.61 7.38
CA LEU A 49 14.28 19.00 8.62
C LEU A 49 12.94 18.29 8.75
N ALA A 50 12.14 18.30 7.69
CA ALA A 50 10.86 17.57 7.67
C ALA A 50 11.07 16.06 7.90
N LEU A 51 12.12 15.48 7.31
CA LEU A 51 12.49 14.08 7.53
C LEU A 51 12.82 13.82 9.01
N ALA A 52 13.69 14.63 9.62
CA ALA A 52 14.06 14.48 11.02
C ALA A 52 12.86 14.63 11.98
N MET A 53 11.95 15.57 11.68
CA MET A 53 10.72 15.75 12.46
C MET A 53 9.77 14.56 12.32
N ALA A 54 9.59 14.04 11.11
CA ALA A 54 8.76 12.85 10.88
C ALA A 54 9.31 11.63 11.61
N GLU A 55 10.64 11.44 11.60
CA GLU A 55 11.31 10.39 12.37
C GLU A 55 11.11 10.60 13.87
N HIS A 56 11.25 11.82 14.39
CA HIS A 56 11.03 12.10 15.81
C HIS A 56 9.59 11.77 16.25
N VAL A 57 8.59 12.12 15.45
CA VAL A 57 7.18 11.76 15.71
C VAL A 57 6.98 10.25 15.63
N TYR A 58 7.56 9.60 14.61
CA TYR A 58 7.47 8.15 14.44
C TYR A 58 8.07 7.41 15.63
N PHE A 59 9.28 7.76 16.06
CA PHE A 59 9.86 7.20 17.27
C PHE A 59 8.98 7.50 18.48
N SER A 60 8.53 8.73 18.68
CA SER A 60 7.71 9.06 19.86
C SER A 60 6.41 8.25 19.96
N ARG A 61 5.85 7.82 18.82
CA ARG A 61 4.58 7.08 18.77
C ARG A 61 4.75 5.57 18.66
N GLU A 62 5.73 5.13 17.88
CA GLU A 62 5.94 3.75 17.46
C GLU A 62 7.25 3.16 18.02
N SER A 63 7.81 3.77 19.08
CA SER A 63 8.95 3.23 19.86
C SER A 63 8.67 1.87 20.50
N ALA A 64 7.59 1.17 20.19
CA ALA A 64 7.37 -0.23 20.54
C ALA A 64 7.70 -1.22 19.41
N THR A 65 7.81 -0.77 18.15
CA THR A 65 7.94 -1.63 16.97
C THR A 65 9.26 -1.55 16.18
N GLY A 66 10.16 -0.64 16.53
CA GLY A 66 11.55 -0.68 16.08
C GLY A 66 11.65 0.15 14.82
N GLY A 67 12.03 1.42 14.99
CA GLY A 67 12.09 2.34 13.87
C GLY A 67 13.21 2.03 12.90
N ARG A 68 13.35 2.91 11.90
CA ARG A 68 14.30 2.82 10.78
C ARG A 68 15.75 3.09 11.20
N GLY A 69 16.17 2.54 12.33
CA GLY A 69 17.49 2.59 12.92
C GLY A 69 17.62 1.44 13.91
N VAL A 70 18.69 0.65 13.76
CA VAL A 70 19.01 -0.47 14.65
C VAL A 70 19.13 0.02 16.09
N GLY A 71 18.10 -0.19 16.91
CA GLY A 71 18.14 0.14 18.33
C GLY A 71 16.79 0.42 18.97
N GLY A 72 16.07 -0.64 19.34
CA GLY A 72 15.25 -0.67 20.55
C GLY A 72 13.86 -0.07 20.43
N SER A 73 12.86 -0.93 20.54
CA SER A 73 11.49 -0.52 20.74
C SER A 73 10.79 -1.42 21.74
N GLY A 74 10.22 -0.84 22.79
CA GLY A 74 9.60 -1.58 23.89
C GLY A 74 10.62 -2.06 24.92
N CYS A 75 10.15 -2.31 26.14
CA CYS A 75 10.90 -2.71 27.34
C CYS A 75 12.14 -3.56 26.99
N GLY A 76 13.31 -2.92 27.02
CA GLY A 76 14.58 -3.42 26.49
C GLY A 76 15.17 -4.59 27.27
N CYS A 77 14.54 -5.74 27.21
CA CYS A 77 15.17 -7.01 27.52
C CYS A 77 15.99 -7.46 26.30
N ASN A 78 17.27 -7.09 26.28
CA ASN A 78 18.30 -7.97 25.72
C ASN A 78 18.51 -9.15 26.66
#